data_AF-A0A8T3WIZ8-F1
#
_entry.id   AF-A0A8T3WIZ8-F1
#
_cell.length_a   1.000
_cell.length_b   1.000
_cell.length_c   1.000
_cell.angle_alpha   90.00
_cell.angle_beta   90.00
_cell.angle_gamma   90.00
#
_symmetry.space_group_name_H-M   'P 1'
#
loop_
_entity.id
_entity.type
_entity.pdbx_description
1 polymer ?
#
loop_
_entity_poly.entity_id
_entity_poly.type
_entity_poly.pdbx_seq_one_letter_code
_entity_poly.pdbx_strand_id
1 'polypeptide(L)'
;MPLCGFNENMLDGLKGFHKGLVEHGIIDRSKLKNKTASDIIENEIRDMDRFLKETKNIKDSEIREIIGNLTKYARSFYLLINKIGLDKYQEIISSLNKIYFEMDRKYYKELEGKKDDMKKLVEHLNKIKIGG
;
A
#
# COMPACT_ATOMS: atom_id res chain seq x y z
N MET A 1 -10.59 -9.03 -13.01
CA MET A 1 -9.53 -9.09 -11.98
C MET A 1 -9.48 -7.74 -11.25
N PRO A 2 -9.12 -7.65 -9.97
CA PRO A 2 -9.10 -6.38 -9.26
C PRO A 2 -7.94 -5.45 -9.70
N LEU A 3 -6.79 -5.99 -10.13
CA LEU A 3 -5.68 -5.23 -10.74
C LEU A 3 -4.80 -6.17 -11.58
N CYS A 4 -4.55 -5.84 -12.85
CA CYS A 4 -3.74 -6.63 -13.77
C CYS A 4 -2.40 -5.96 -14.09
N GLY A 5 -1.37 -6.75 -14.34
CA GLY A 5 -0.17 -6.28 -15.04
C GLY A 5 0.95 -5.79 -14.12
N PHE A 6 1.15 -6.47 -12.98
CA PHE A 6 2.32 -6.25 -12.11
C PHE A 6 3.62 -6.76 -12.76
N ASN A 7 3.98 -6.15 -13.89
CA ASN A 7 5.27 -6.30 -14.53
C ASN A 7 6.35 -5.57 -13.72
N GLU A 8 7.60 -5.73 -14.14
CA GLU A 8 8.77 -5.12 -13.51
C GLU A 8 8.61 -3.60 -13.31
N ASN A 9 8.16 -2.88 -14.34
CA ASN A 9 7.95 -1.43 -14.29
C ASN A 9 6.92 -1.02 -13.23
N MET A 10 5.81 -1.75 -13.11
CA MET A 10 4.77 -1.46 -12.11
C MET A 10 5.29 -1.73 -10.69
N LEU A 11 6.00 -2.84 -10.50
CA LEU A 11 6.60 -3.19 -9.21
C LEU A 11 7.68 -2.19 -8.78
N ASP A 12 8.49 -1.68 -9.72
CA ASP A 12 9.47 -0.64 -9.46
C ASP A 12 8.81 0.71 -9.17
N GLY A 13 7.74 1.06 -9.88
CA GLY A 13 6.93 2.24 -9.59
C GLY A 13 6.35 2.20 -8.17
N LEU A 14 5.79 1.07 -7.76
CA LEU A 14 5.27 0.86 -6.40
C LEU A 14 6.39 0.92 -5.35
N LYS A 15 7.55 0.32 -5.63
CA LYS A 15 8.72 0.42 -4.76
C LYS A 15 9.14 1.88 -4.56
N GLY A 16 9.21 2.66 -5.64
CA GLY A 16 9.51 4.09 -5.59
C GLY A 16 8.47 4.88 -4.81
N PHE A 17 7.19 4.60 -5.04
CA PHE A 17 6.08 5.22 -4.29
C PHE A 17 6.21 4.99 -2.78
N HIS A 18 6.38 3.74 -2.34
CA HIS A 18 6.54 3.43 -0.92
C HIS A 18 7.81 4.04 -0.30
N LYS A 19 8.93 4.05 -1.05
CA LYS A 19 10.15 4.74 -0.59
C LYS A 19 9.90 6.22 -0.38
N GLY A 20 9.21 6.90 -1.30
CA GLY A 20 8.82 8.30 -1.14
C GLY A 20 7.96 8.53 0.10
N LEU A 21 7.00 7.64 0.37
CA LEU A 21 6.19 7.70 1.58
C LEU A 21 7.02 7.58 2.87
N VAL A 22 8.12 6.81 2.88
CA VAL A 22 8.95 6.64 4.08
C VAL A 22 10.05 7.69 4.18
N GLU A 23 10.91 7.77 3.17
CA GLU A 23 12.11 8.61 3.18
C GLU A 23 11.71 10.09 3.28
N HIS A 24 10.82 10.53 2.40
CA HIS A 24 10.35 11.92 2.43
C HIS A 24 9.23 12.13 3.46
N GLY A 25 8.23 11.24 3.47
CA GLY A 25 7.03 11.40 4.30
C GLY A 25 7.26 11.23 5.81
N ILE A 26 8.27 10.46 6.21
CA ILE A 26 8.54 10.15 7.63
C ILE A 26 9.92 10.65 8.04
N ILE A 27 10.98 10.16 7.39
CA ILE A 27 12.36 10.37 7.84
C ILE A 27 12.75 11.85 7.72
N ASP A 28 12.56 12.46 6.55
CA ASP A 28 12.92 13.87 6.36
C ASP A 28 12.03 14.82 7.17
N ARG A 29 10.72 14.53 7.22
CA ARG A 29 9.76 15.33 8.01
C ARG A 29 10.01 15.25 9.52
N SER A 30 10.46 14.11 10.05
CA SER A 30 10.79 13.96 11.47
C SER A 30 11.97 14.85 11.87
N LYS A 31 13.02 14.88 11.03
CA LYS A 31 14.17 15.80 11.18
C LYS A 31 13.73 17.25 11.08
N LEU A 32 12.97 17.62 10.04
CA LEU A 32 12.53 19.00 9.80
C LEU A 32 11.70 19.55 10.95
N LYS A 33 10.80 18.73 11.52
CA LYS A 33 9.87 19.14 12.56
C LYS A 33 10.39 18.92 13.99
N ASN A 34 11.61 18.40 14.14
CA ASN A 34 12.17 17.98 15.42
C ASN A 34 11.20 17.10 16.24
N LYS A 35 10.65 16.08 15.58
CA LYS A 35 9.71 15.11 16.15
C LYS A 35 10.21 13.69 15.93
N THR A 36 9.70 12.73 16.71
CA THR A 36 10.02 11.33 16.47
C THR A 36 9.34 10.83 15.19
N ALA A 37 9.87 9.78 14.57
CA ALA A 37 9.22 9.18 13.42
C ALA A 37 7.83 8.61 13.76
N SER A 38 7.65 8.10 14.98
CA SER A 38 6.33 7.65 15.48
C SER A 38 5.32 8.78 15.49
N ASP A 39 5.70 9.95 16.02
CA ASP A 39 4.84 11.14 16.03
C ASP A 39 4.46 11.56 14.60
N ILE A 40 5.41 11.49 13.65
CA ILE A 40 5.11 11.82 12.25
C ILE A 40 4.11 10.82 11.66
N ILE A 41 4.34 9.52 11.83
CA ILE A 41 3.45 8.46 11.31
C ILE A 41 2.02 8.63 11.86
N GLU A 42 1.87 8.83 13.16
CA GLU A 42 0.55 9.04 13.78
C GLU A 42 -0.16 10.29 13.26
N ASN A 43 0.58 11.38 13.06
CA ASN A 43 0.04 12.62 12.50
C ASN A 43 -0.38 12.43 11.03
N GLU A 44 0.43 11.78 10.21
CA GLU A 44 0.07 11.50 8.81
C GLU A 44 -1.17 10.59 8.71
N ILE A 45 -1.27 9.55 9.54
CA ILE A 45 -2.47 8.70 9.60
C ILE A 45 -3.71 9.54 9.97
N ARG A 46 -3.60 10.41 10.97
CA ARG A 46 -4.68 11.29 11.40
C ARG A 46 -5.09 12.29 10.32
N ASP A 47 -4.14 12.88 9.63
CA ASP A 47 -4.40 13.83 8.55
C ASP A 47 -5.03 13.13 7.33
N MET A 48 -4.59 11.91 7.00
CA MET A 48 -5.26 11.08 5.99
C MET A 48 -6.69 10.72 6.39
N ASP A 49 -6.95 10.40 7.67
CA ASP A 49 -8.31 10.14 8.17
C ASP A 49 -9.22 11.37 8.09
N ARG A 50 -8.68 12.56 8.37
CA ARG A 50 -9.41 13.82 8.18
C ARG A 50 -9.68 14.08 6.71
N PHE A 51 -8.69 13.93 5.84
CA PHE A 51 -8.84 14.15 4.40
C PHE A 51 -9.85 13.19 3.78
N LEU A 52 -9.84 11.91 4.16
CA LEU A 52 -10.80 10.92 3.66
C LEU A 52 -12.27 11.33 3.91
N LYS A 53 -12.58 12.00 5.02
CA LYS A 53 -13.93 12.53 5.31
C LYS A 53 -14.34 13.64 4.34
N GLU A 54 -13.37 14.38 3.83
CA GLU A 54 -13.56 15.49 2.88
C GLU A 54 -13.62 15.02 1.41
N THR A 55 -13.12 13.82 1.08
CA THR A 55 -13.12 13.33 -0.31
C THR A 55 -14.51 13.30 -0.95
N LYS A 56 -15.58 13.14 -0.16
CA LYS A 56 -16.98 13.24 -0.66
C LYS A 56 -17.31 14.57 -1.33
N ASN A 57 -16.56 15.64 -1.02
CA ASN A 57 -16.74 16.97 -1.57
C ASN A 57 -16.02 17.16 -2.92
N ILE A 58 -15.20 16.21 -3.36
CA ILE A 58 -14.63 16.19 -4.72
C ILE A 58 -15.78 15.91 -5.69
N LYS A 59 -16.08 16.86 -6.58
CA LYS A 59 -17.26 16.80 -7.48
C LYS A 59 -17.16 15.64 -8.47
N ASP A 60 -16.02 15.55 -9.14
CA ASP A 60 -15.73 14.50 -10.11
C ASP A 60 -15.62 13.14 -9.41
N SER A 61 -16.44 12.18 -9.86
CA SER A 61 -16.56 10.86 -9.23
C SER A 61 -15.29 10.03 -9.37
N GLU A 62 -14.71 10.03 -10.55
CA GLU A 62 -13.55 9.23 -10.92
C GLU A 62 -12.32 9.75 -10.18
N ILE A 63 -12.12 11.07 -10.15
CA ILE A 63 -11.05 11.70 -9.36
C ILE A 63 -11.26 11.46 -7.87
N ARG A 64 -12.50 11.54 -7.38
CA ARG A 64 -12.83 11.24 -5.98
C ARG A 64 -12.44 9.81 -5.61
N GLU A 65 -12.74 8.83 -6.46
CA GLU A 65 -12.40 7.44 -6.22
C GLU A 65 -10.88 7.21 -6.28
N ILE A 66 -10.20 7.73 -7.29
CA ILE A 66 -8.74 7.60 -7.44
C ILE A 66 -8.02 8.17 -6.22
N ILE A 67 -8.32 9.42 -5.86
CA ILE A 67 -7.67 10.10 -4.73
C ILE A 67 -8.02 9.41 -3.42
N GLY A 68 -9.30 9.07 -3.20
CA GLY A 68 -9.74 8.40 -1.99
C GLY A 68 -9.07 7.02 -1.80
N ASN A 69 -8.95 6.24 -2.88
CA ASN A 69 -8.32 4.92 -2.81
C ASN A 69 -6.80 5.00 -2.67
N LEU A 70 -6.14 5.98 -3.32
CA LEU A 70 -4.71 6.24 -3.12
C LEU A 70 -4.41 6.64 -1.67
N THR A 71 -5.22 7.51 -1.07
CA THR A 71 -5.07 7.88 0.35
C THR A 71 -5.29 6.68 1.27
N LYS A 72 -6.33 5.85 1.03
CA LYS A 72 -6.56 4.62 1.82
C LYS A 72 -5.39 3.65 1.70
N TYR A 73 -4.80 3.53 0.52
CA TYR A 73 -3.64 2.68 0.26
C TYR A 73 -2.42 3.17 1.05
N ALA A 74 -2.04 4.44 0.93
CA ALA A 74 -0.94 5.04 1.67
C ALA A 74 -1.13 4.94 3.20
N ARG A 75 -2.37 5.18 3.67
CA ARG A 75 -2.74 5.00 5.08
C ARG A 75 -2.54 3.57 5.56
N SER A 76 -2.97 2.58 4.76
CA SER A 76 -2.80 1.16 5.10
C SER A 76 -1.32 0.78 5.17
N PHE A 77 -0.50 1.35 4.29
CA PHE A 77 0.95 1.18 4.33
C PHE A 77 1.56 1.79 5.61
N TYR A 78 1.18 3.01 6.01
CA TYR A 78 1.66 3.59 7.27
C TYR A 78 1.20 2.81 8.51
N LEU A 79 -0.01 2.26 8.52
CA LEU A 79 -0.44 1.36 9.59
C LEU A 79 0.43 0.10 9.67
N LEU A 80 0.85 -0.43 8.52
CA LEU A 80 1.75 -1.58 8.45
C LEU A 80 3.16 -1.24 8.96
N ILE A 81 3.71 -0.09 8.56
CA ILE A 81 4.98 0.43 9.10
C ILE A 81 4.87 0.61 10.62
N ASN A 82 3.80 1.25 11.11
CA ASN A 82 3.59 1.50 12.54
C ASN A 82 3.50 0.19 13.35
N LYS A 83 2.91 -0.86 12.75
CA LYS A 83 2.77 -2.18 13.39
C LYS A 83 4.08 -2.96 13.43
N ILE A 84 4.88 -2.92 12.36
CA ILE A 84 6.05 -3.79 12.20
C ILE A 84 7.35 -3.11 12.67
N GLY A 85 7.46 -1.80 12.48
CA GLY A 85 8.66 -1.02 12.76
C GLY A 85 9.17 -0.29 11.52
N LEU A 86 9.58 0.97 11.70
CA LEU A 86 10.15 1.80 10.63
C LEU A 86 11.47 1.23 10.12
N ASP A 87 12.29 0.66 10.99
CA ASP A 87 13.57 0.03 10.67
C ASP A 87 13.43 -1.08 9.61
N LYS A 88 12.26 -1.73 9.55
CA LYS A 88 11.96 -2.82 8.61
C LYS A 88 11.28 -2.37 7.31
N TYR A 89 11.20 -1.07 7.03
CA TYR A 89 10.39 -0.58 5.90
C TYR A 89 10.82 -1.17 4.53
N GLN A 90 12.10 -1.44 4.32
CA GLN A 90 12.59 -2.05 3.08
C GLN A 90 12.10 -3.49 2.92
N GLU A 91 12.09 -4.27 4.00
CA GLU A 91 11.55 -5.64 4.01
C GLU A 91 10.04 -5.65 3.78
N ILE A 92 9.33 -4.67 4.35
CA ILE A 92 7.90 -4.48 4.15
C ILE A 92 7.60 -4.19 2.67
N ILE A 93 8.34 -3.26 2.04
CA ILE A 93 8.20 -2.94 0.61
C ILE A 93 8.47 -4.18 -0.26
N SER A 94 9.54 -4.91 0.03
CA SER A 94 9.88 -6.16 -0.68
C SER A 94 8.77 -7.20 -0.56
N SER A 95 8.22 -7.38 0.66
CA SER A 95 7.12 -8.31 0.93
C SER A 95 5.84 -7.93 0.19
N LEU A 96 5.50 -6.64 0.12
CA LEU A 96 4.34 -6.15 -0.63
C LEU A 96 4.50 -6.38 -2.13
N ASN A 97 5.67 -6.07 -2.70
CA ASN A 97 5.95 -6.35 -4.11
C ASN A 97 5.84 -7.84 -4.43
N LYS A 98 6.31 -8.71 -3.53
CA LYS A 98 6.14 -10.17 -3.67
C LYS A 98 4.68 -10.58 -3.65
N ILE A 99 3.86 -10.00 -2.77
CA ILE A 99 2.42 -10.25 -2.73
C ILE A 99 1.78 -9.87 -4.06
N TYR A 100 2.11 -8.69 -4.60
CA TYR A 100 1.56 -8.23 -5.88
C TYR A 100 1.95 -9.14 -7.04
N PHE A 101 3.22 -9.51 -7.12
CA PHE A 101 3.72 -10.45 -8.12
C PHE A 101 3.04 -11.81 -8.02
N GLU A 102 2.96 -12.41 -6.83
CA GLU A 102 2.33 -13.72 -6.64
C GLU A 102 0.82 -13.67 -6.88
N MET A 103 0.14 -12.57 -6.54
CA MET A 103 -1.27 -12.36 -6.86
C MET A 103 -1.52 -12.43 -8.37
N ASP A 104 -0.78 -11.63 -9.14
CA ASP A 104 -0.89 -11.55 -10.61
C ASP A 104 -0.54 -12.88 -11.27
N ARG A 105 0.62 -13.44 -10.89
CA ARG A 105 1.10 -14.74 -11.38
C ARG A 105 0.10 -15.85 -11.09
N LYS A 106 -0.42 -15.95 -9.86
CA LYS A 106 -1.34 -17.02 -9.45
C LYS A 106 -2.63 -16.95 -10.24
N TYR A 107 -3.18 -15.75 -10.40
CA TYR A 107 -4.39 -15.58 -11.17
C TYR A 107 -4.19 -16.01 -12.62
N TYR A 108 -3.23 -15.42 -13.33
CA TYR A 108 -3.07 -15.65 -14.77
C TYR A 108 -2.56 -17.04 -15.13
N LYS A 109 -1.66 -17.61 -14.34
CA LYS A 109 -1.09 -18.93 -14.68
C LYS A 109 -1.97 -20.08 -14.25
N GLU A 110 -2.81 -19.89 -13.22
CA GLU A 110 -3.48 -21.02 -12.57
C GLU A 110 -4.97 -20.88 -12.34
N LEU A 111 -5.54 -19.67 -12.23
CA LEU A 111 -6.93 -19.50 -11.78
C LEU A 111 -7.85 -18.90 -12.84
N GLU A 112 -7.33 -18.13 -13.79
CA GLU A 112 -8.14 -17.45 -14.80
C GLU A 112 -9.07 -18.42 -15.54
N GLY A 113 -10.35 -18.05 -15.62
CA GLY A 113 -11.40 -18.84 -16.26
C GLY A 113 -11.88 -20.06 -15.47
N LYS A 114 -11.33 -20.33 -14.27
CA LYS A 114 -11.81 -21.42 -13.41
C LYS A 114 -12.97 -20.96 -12.53
N LYS A 115 -13.86 -21.89 -12.19
CA LYS A 115 -14.88 -21.65 -11.17
C LYS A 115 -14.23 -21.31 -9.82
N ASP A 116 -14.79 -20.30 -9.14
CA ASP A 116 -14.34 -19.79 -7.85
C ASP A 116 -12.89 -19.26 -7.84
N ASP A 117 -12.42 -18.73 -8.97
CA ASP A 117 -11.07 -18.17 -9.14
C ASP A 117 -10.71 -17.10 -8.09
N MET A 118 -11.59 -16.12 -7.84
CA MET A 118 -11.38 -15.06 -6.87
C MET A 118 -11.25 -15.60 -5.44
N LYS A 119 -12.08 -16.60 -5.08
CA LYS A 119 -12.02 -17.23 -3.76
C LYS A 119 -10.69 -17.96 -3.57
N LYS A 120 -10.26 -18.74 -4.56
CA LYS A 120 -8.98 -19.46 -4.55
C LYS A 120 -7.79 -18.51 -4.52
N LEU A 121 -7.90 -17.34 -5.17
CA LEU A 121 -6.88 -16.31 -5.13
C LEU A 121 -6.75 -15.74 -3.70
N VAL A 122 -7.85 -15.40 -3.04
CA VAL A 122 -7.85 -14.95 -1.64
C VAL A 122 -7.24 -16.01 -0.70
N GLU A 123 -7.62 -17.28 -0.87
CA GLU A 123 -7.04 -18.40 -0.10
C GLU A 123 -5.53 -18.54 -0.31
N HIS A 124 -5.03 -18.22 -1.51
CA HIS A 124 -3.61 -18.19 -1.80
C HIS A 124 -2.91 -17.00 -1.11
N LEU A 125 -3.47 -15.80 -1.22
CA LEU A 125 -2.91 -14.59 -0.61
C LEU A 125 -2.82 -14.69 0.91
N ASN A 126 -3.80 -15.33 1.56
CA ASN A 126 -3.80 -15.59 3.01
C ASN A 126 -2.62 -16.46 3.48
N LYS A 127 -1.92 -17.15 2.59
CA LYS A 127 -0.73 -17.96 2.91
C LYS A 127 0.57 -17.15 2.87
N ILE A 128 0.55 -15.93 2.33
CA ILE A 128 1.74 -15.08 2.21
C ILE A 128 1.86 -14.23 3.49
N LYS A 129 3.02 -14.26 4.15
CA LYS A 129 3.30 -13.46 5.36
C LYS A 129 4.08 -12.19 5.00
N ILE A 130 3.81 -11.10 5.73
CA ILE A 130 4.56 -9.84 5.66
C ILE A 130 5.39 -9.68 6.94
N GLY A 131 6.68 -9.34 6.80
CA GLY A 131 7.54 -8.95 7.93
C GLY A 131 7.93 -10.09 8.88
N GLY A 132 8.16 -11.29 8.32
CA GLY A 132 8.72 -12.43 9.03
C GLY A 132 10.24 -12.46 8.97
#